data_AF-A0AA39YH57-F1
#
_entry.id   AF-A0AA39YH57-F1
#
_cell.length_a   1.000
_cell.length_b   1.000
_cell.length_c   1.000
_cell.angle_alpha   90.00
_cell.angle_beta   90.00
_cell.angle_gamma   90.00
#
_symmetry.space_group_name_H-M   'P 1'
#
loop_
_entity.id
_entity.type
_entity.pdbx_description
1 polymer ?
#
loop_
_entity_poly.entity_id
_entity_poly.type
_entity_poly.pdbx_seq_one_letter_code
_entity_poly.pdbx_strand_id
1 'polypeptide(L)'
;MDSLDTEYTSVEEARRWNIAYTVLVGINLLLILPFTFLVLRIRSLRDPSRRWLKWLKAAFWLFFITLALSFSALIIATCALHDIPLDLTTARATYHLSYLVELFRTLSAAATMVFLFELGPGIRHAVKGSFRSHDRLTRYWALFLFVVVFAVAVAYYGLMVDLNENYSDRLGQVDWFSYGGEAQKKSKTVRELVAATQIILFAAALMIMGLAVWTWLRRRRSIVSTVSFSFPRAAGLCDVAADCGRLRRCIWLRRS
;
A
#
# COMPACT_ATOMS: atom_id res chain seq x y z
N MET A 1 -11.92 21.83 42.55
CA MET A 1 -10.59 22.36 42.19
C MET A 1 -9.82 21.30 41.39
N ASP A 2 -9.86 20.03 41.79
CA ASP A 2 -9.25 18.89 41.05
C ASP A 2 -9.72 18.65 39.60
N SER A 3 -10.92 19.11 39.21
CA SER A 3 -11.45 18.89 37.86
C SER A 3 -10.85 19.82 36.79
N LEU A 4 -10.35 20.99 37.19
CA LEU A 4 -9.76 21.97 36.27
C LEU A 4 -8.29 21.66 35.95
N ASP A 5 -7.54 21.14 36.94
CA ASP A 5 -6.14 20.75 36.76
C ASP A 5 -6.00 19.48 35.91
N THR A 6 -6.99 18.58 35.97
CA THR A 6 -7.06 17.37 35.12
C THR A 6 -7.45 17.70 33.67
N GLU A 7 -8.30 18.71 33.46
CA GLU A 7 -8.66 19.17 32.12
C GLU A 7 -7.49 19.89 31.43
N TYR A 8 -6.76 20.76 32.15
CA TYR A 8 -5.62 21.51 31.61
C TYR A 8 -4.44 20.60 31.21
N THR A 9 -4.15 19.59 32.03
CA THR A 9 -3.10 18.60 31.74
C THR A 9 -3.43 17.76 30.50
N SER A 10 -4.71 17.39 30.30
CA SER A 10 -5.16 16.63 29.13
C SER A 10 -5.01 17.40 27.81
N VAL A 11 -5.23 18.72 27.82
CA VAL A 11 -5.09 19.59 26.63
C VAL A 11 -3.63 19.80 26.27
N GLU A 12 -2.75 20.02 27.25
CA GLU A 12 -1.31 20.14 27.00
C GLU A 12 -0.70 18.83 26.47
N GLU A 13 -1.11 17.69 27.02
CA GLU A 13 -0.67 16.38 26.52
C GLU A 13 -1.12 16.15 25.07
N ALA A 14 -2.40 16.38 24.76
CA ALA A 14 -2.92 16.27 23.41
C ALA A 14 -2.17 17.18 22.42
N ARG A 15 -1.82 18.40 22.84
CA ARG A 15 -1.02 19.35 22.06
C ARG A 15 0.38 18.81 21.77
N ARG A 16 1.09 18.27 22.78
CA ARG A 16 2.44 17.70 22.61
C ARG A 16 2.43 16.51 21.64
N TRP A 17 1.43 15.64 21.75
CA TRP A 17 1.24 14.51 20.83
C TRP A 17 1.00 14.98 19.39
N ASN A 18 0.18 16.02 19.19
CA ASN A 18 -0.11 16.55 17.87
C ASN A 18 1.15 17.16 17.21
N ILE A 19 1.96 17.90 17.97
CA ILE A 19 3.25 18.45 17.50
C ILE A 19 4.20 17.31 17.11
N ALA A 20 4.39 16.31 17.99
CA ALA A 20 5.26 15.18 17.72
C ALA A 20 4.84 14.42 16.45
N TYR A 21 3.53 14.19 16.29
CA TYR A 21 2.98 13.53 15.11
C TYR A 21 3.19 14.36 13.84
N THR A 22 2.99 15.68 13.89
CA THR A 22 3.25 16.61 12.79
C THR A 22 4.71 16.55 12.33
N VAL A 23 5.65 16.59 13.27
CA VAL A 23 7.09 16.51 12.98
C VAL A 23 7.43 15.17 12.32
N LEU A 24 6.91 14.06 12.85
CA LEU A 24 7.13 12.73 12.25
C LEU A 24 6.60 12.63 10.81
N VAL A 25 5.43 13.18 10.54
CA VAL A 25 4.87 13.24 9.18
C VAL A 25 5.75 14.10 8.26
N GLY A 26 6.23 15.24 8.75
CA GLY A 26 7.16 16.11 8.01
C GLY A 26 8.49 15.43 7.68
N ILE A 27 9.08 14.72 8.64
CA ILE A 27 10.29 13.92 8.42
C ILE A 27 10.04 12.86 7.35
N ASN A 28 8.96 12.10 7.45
CA ASN A 28 8.59 11.09 6.45
C ASN A 28 8.43 11.70 5.05
N LEU A 29 7.76 12.85 4.94
CA LEU A 29 7.59 13.57 3.69
C LEU A 29 8.94 13.92 3.04
N LEU A 30 9.88 14.48 3.81
CA LEU A 30 11.23 14.79 3.35
C LEU A 30 12.01 13.55 2.93
N LEU A 31 11.86 12.45 3.66
CA LEU A 31 12.53 11.18 3.39
C LEU A 31 12.03 10.53 2.09
N ILE A 32 10.73 10.63 1.80
CA ILE A 32 10.07 10.00 0.65
C ILE A 32 10.20 10.83 -0.63
N LEU A 33 10.36 12.15 -0.53
CA LEU A 33 10.52 13.06 -1.65
C LEU A 33 11.63 12.66 -2.64
N PRO A 34 12.88 12.34 -2.23
CA PRO A 34 13.93 11.93 -3.15
C PRO A 34 13.59 10.61 -3.86
N PHE A 35 12.99 9.65 -3.16
CA PHE A 35 12.56 8.38 -3.77
C PHE A 35 11.45 8.58 -4.79
N THR A 36 10.49 9.46 -4.49
CA THR A 36 9.40 9.82 -5.41
C THR A 36 9.96 10.44 -6.68
N PHE A 37 10.91 11.37 -6.56
CA PHE A 37 11.57 11.98 -7.71
C PHE A 37 12.36 10.95 -8.54
N LEU A 38 13.10 10.05 -7.86
CA LEU A 38 13.88 9.01 -8.51
C LEU A 38 12.98 8.03 -9.28
N VAL A 39 11.88 7.58 -8.67
CA VAL A 39 10.88 6.69 -9.27
C VAL A 39 10.23 7.35 -10.50
N LEU A 40 9.92 8.64 -10.46
CA LEU A 40 9.35 9.37 -11.60
C LEU A 40 10.34 9.48 -12.76
N ARG A 41 11.63 9.67 -12.47
CA ARG A 41 12.71 9.77 -13.46
C ARG A 41 12.96 8.48 -14.21
N ILE A 42 12.57 7.32 -13.68
CA ILE A 42 12.72 6.03 -14.36
C ILE A 42 11.89 6.07 -15.65
N ARG A 43 12.53 6.17 -16.81
CA ARG A 43 11.82 6.13 -18.10
C ARG A 43 11.15 4.76 -18.25
N SER A 44 9.86 4.78 -18.58
CA SER A 44 9.13 3.61 -19.02
C SER A 44 9.64 3.25 -20.41
N LEU A 45 10.74 2.50 -20.49
CA LEU A 45 11.13 1.84 -21.74
C LEU A 45 9.97 0.94 -22.20
N ARG A 46 9.80 0.77 -23.51
CA ARG A 46 8.70 0.05 -24.18
C ARG A 46 8.61 -1.45 -23.84
N ASP A 47 9.33 -1.91 -22.82
CA ASP A 47 9.36 -3.30 -22.38
C ASP A 47 8.02 -3.70 -21.71
N PRO A 48 7.35 -4.76 -22.19
CA PRO A 48 6.13 -5.27 -21.57
C PRO A 48 6.36 -5.82 -20.14
N SER A 49 7.60 -6.17 -19.79
CA SER A 49 8.01 -6.57 -18.44
C SER A 49 8.00 -5.42 -17.42
N ARG A 50 7.94 -4.16 -17.88
CA ARG A 50 7.98 -2.94 -17.06
C ARG A 50 6.62 -2.27 -16.88
N ARG A 51 5.50 -2.89 -17.31
CA ARG A 51 4.15 -2.29 -17.20
C ARG A 51 3.76 -1.93 -15.76
N TRP A 52 4.23 -2.70 -14.77
CA TRP A 52 4.01 -2.46 -13.35
C TRP A 52 4.61 -1.14 -12.83
N LEU A 53 5.62 -0.57 -13.52
CA LEU A 53 6.22 0.71 -13.13
C LEU A 53 5.21 1.87 -13.17
N LYS A 54 4.18 1.79 -14.01
CA LYS A 54 3.13 2.82 -14.06
C LYS A 54 2.35 2.88 -12.75
N TRP A 55 1.97 1.72 -12.21
CA TRP A 55 1.28 1.61 -10.92
C TRP A 55 2.19 1.96 -9.76
N LEU A 56 3.48 1.60 -9.83
CA LEU A 56 4.45 2.04 -8.83
C LEU A 56 4.55 3.57 -8.78
N LYS A 57 4.69 4.23 -9.94
CA LYS A 57 4.72 5.69 -10.03
C LYS A 57 3.44 6.32 -9.49
N ALA A 58 2.28 5.79 -9.88
CA ALA A 58 1.00 6.27 -9.39
C ALA A 58 0.87 6.12 -7.87
N ALA A 59 1.25 4.97 -7.31
CA ALA A 59 1.22 4.72 -5.87
C ALA A 59 2.15 5.66 -5.09
N PHE A 60 3.40 5.84 -5.56
CA PHE A 60 4.33 6.79 -4.94
C PHE A 60 3.83 8.24 -5.01
N TRP A 61 3.23 8.64 -6.13
CA TRP A 61 2.68 9.99 -6.28
C TRP A 61 1.48 10.21 -5.36
N LEU A 62 0.54 9.26 -5.30
CA LEU A 62 -0.61 9.31 -4.39
C LEU A 62 -0.16 9.32 -2.94
N PHE A 63 0.85 8.52 -2.58
CA PHE A 63 1.41 8.49 -1.24
C PHE A 63 2.07 9.82 -0.85
N PHE A 64 2.84 10.43 -1.77
CA PHE A 64 3.43 11.74 -1.56
C PHE A 64 2.35 12.83 -1.35
N ILE A 65 1.32 12.86 -2.21
CA ILE A 65 0.18 13.79 -2.05
C ILE A 65 -0.51 13.57 -0.71
N THR A 66 -0.73 12.31 -0.32
CA THR A 66 -1.35 11.98 0.99
C THR A 66 -0.55 12.58 2.13
N LEU A 67 0.78 12.36 2.15
CA LEU A 67 1.65 12.89 3.20
C LEU A 67 1.70 14.42 3.21
N ALA A 68 1.74 15.05 2.04
CA ALA A 68 1.73 16.51 1.94
C ALA A 68 0.43 17.09 2.51
N LEU A 69 -0.72 16.51 2.15
CA LEU A 69 -2.01 16.90 2.70
C LEU A 69 -2.09 16.62 4.21
N SER A 70 -1.62 15.47 4.69
CA SER A 70 -1.58 15.16 6.12
C SER A 70 -0.75 16.18 6.89
N PHE A 71 0.41 16.53 6.36
CA PHE A 71 1.29 17.53 6.96
C PHE A 71 0.61 18.90 7.01
N SER A 72 -0.03 19.33 5.92
CA SER A 72 -0.79 20.59 5.90
C SER A 72 -1.97 20.58 6.88
N ALA A 73 -2.75 19.50 6.97
CA ALA A 73 -3.86 19.39 7.92
C ALA A 73 -3.38 19.51 9.36
N LEU A 74 -2.29 18.82 9.69
CA LEU A 74 -1.71 18.80 11.03
C LEU A 74 -1.11 20.15 11.42
N ILE A 75 -0.46 20.86 10.49
CA ILE A 75 0.00 22.24 10.74
C ILE A 75 -1.18 23.14 11.06
N ILE A 76 -2.24 23.13 10.23
CA ILE A 76 -3.41 23.98 10.44
C ILE A 76 -4.07 23.66 11.79
N ALA A 77 -4.22 22.37 12.12
CA ALA A 77 -4.75 21.93 13.41
C ALA A 77 -3.87 22.36 14.59
N THR A 78 -2.55 22.31 14.44
CA THR A 78 -1.61 22.76 15.47
C THR A 78 -1.68 24.27 15.66
N CYS A 79 -1.72 25.06 14.58
CA CYS A 79 -1.89 26.50 14.62
C CYS A 79 -3.23 26.90 15.25
N ALA A 80 -4.30 26.17 14.95
CA ALA A 80 -5.62 26.37 15.54
C ALA A 80 -5.65 26.17 17.07
N LEU A 81 -4.78 25.30 17.61
CA LEU A 81 -4.63 25.07 19.06
C LEU A 81 -3.73 26.14 19.74
N HIS A 82 -3.07 27.03 19.00
CA HIS A 82 -2.01 27.94 19.46
C HIS A 82 -2.33 29.45 19.22
N ASP A 83 -3.56 29.91 19.46
CA ASP A 83 -3.96 31.34 19.41
C ASP A 83 -4.34 31.94 18.04
N ILE A 84 -5.27 31.33 17.32
CA ILE A 84 -6.05 32.06 16.29
C ILE A 84 -7.53 31.89 16.64
N PRO A 85 -8.34 32.96 16.72
CA PRO A 85 -9.79 32.77 16.79
C PRO A 85 -10.17 31.87 15.62
N LEU A 86 -10.77 30.72 15.92
CA LEU A 86 -11.06 29.68 14.96
C LEU A 86 -12.08 30.25 13.95
N ASP A 87 -11.59 30.91 12.90
CA ASP A 87 -12.45 31.37 11.83
C ASP A 87 -13.16 30.13 11.28
N LEU A 88 -14.49 30.21 11.20
CA LEU A 88 -15.36 29.12 10.75
C LEU A 88 -14.86 28.48 9.44
N THR A 89 -14.28 29.31 8.58
CA THR A 89 -13.67 28.94 7.30
C THR A 89 -12.42 28.09 7.47
N THR A 90 -11.54 28.44 8.41
CA THR A 90 -10.31 27.71 8.73
C THR A 90 -10.63 26.34 9.32
N ALA A 91 -11.58 26.28 10.27
CA ALA A 91 -12.04 25.02 10.86
C ALA A 91 -12.62 24.08 9.79
N ARG A 92 -13.53 24.61 8.95
CA ARG A 92 -14.12 23.87 7.84
C ARG A 92 -13.05 23.38 6.86
N ALA A 93 -12.07 24.21 6.50
CA ALA A 93 -10.96 23.81 5.64
C ALA A 93 -10.17 22.65 6.24
N THR A 94 -9.86 22.66 7.54
CA THR A 94 -9.16 21.56 8.23
C THR A 94 -9.94 20.24 8.14
N TYR A 95 -11.27 20.28 8.29
CA TYR A 95 -12.12 19.09 8.14
C TYR A 95 -12.10 18.55 6.70
N HIS A 96 -12.33 19.39 5.68
CA HIS A 96 -12.26 18.95 4.28
C HIS A 96 -10.88 18.39 3.93
N LEU A 97 -9.82 19.01 4.43
CA LEU A 97 -8.45 18.54 4.20
C LEU A 97 -8.22 17.18 4.85
N SER A 98 -8.78 16.95 6.05
CA SER A 98 -8.73 15.66 6.73
C SER A 98 -9.50 14.56 5.97
N TYR A 99 -10.66 14.88 5.39
CA TYR A 99 -11.41 13.94 4.55
C TYR A 99 -10.68 13.62 3.24
N LEU A 100 -10.03 14.62 2.64
CA LEU A 100 -9.18 14.43 1.46
C LEU A 100 -7.96 13.55 1.78
N VAL A 101 -7.33 13.74 2.94
CA VAL A 101 -6.23 12.88 3.40
C VAL A 101 -6.68 11.42 3.44
N GLU A 102 -7.84 11.15 4.01
CA GLU A 102 -8.37 9.77 4.11
C GLU A 102 -8.72 9.17 2.74
N LEU A 103 -9.27 9.98 1.83
CA LEU A 103 -9.48 9.62 0.43
C LEU A 103 -8.16 9.24 -0.26
N PHE A 104 -7.14 10.09 -0.21
CA PHE A 104 -5.86 9.81 -0.87
C PHE A 104 -5.11 8.63 -0.21
N ARG A 105 -5.25 8.46 1.10
CA ARG A 105 -4.70 7.31 1.84
C ARG A 105 -5.28 5.98 1.35
N THR A 106 -6.61 5.91 1.22
CA THR A 106 -7.30 4.71 0.72
C THR A 106 -6.98 4.44 -0.75
N LEU A 107 -6.90 5.48 -1.58
CA LEU A 107 -6.49 5.36 -2.98
C LEU A 107 -5.04 4.91 -3.15
N SER A 108 -4.12 5.43 -2.33
CA SER A 108 -2.72 5.02 -2.31
C SER A 108 -2.57 3.54 -1.92
N ALA A 109 -3.31 3.09 -0.90
CA ALA A 109 -3.33 1.69 -0.49
C ALA A 109 -3.86 0.78 -1.61
N ALA A 110 -4.96 1.17 -2.27
CA ALA A 110 -5.52 0.44 -3.40
C ALA A 110 -4.56 0.39 -4.60
N ALA A 111 -3.91 1.51 -4.94
CA ALA A 111 -2.92 1.56 -6.01
C ALA A 111 -1.71 0.66 -5.73
N THR A 112 -1.24 0.65 -4.47
CA THR A 112 -0.15 -0.23 -4.01
C THR A 112 -0.55 -1.69 -4.11
N MET A 113 -1.80 -2.02 -3.76
CA MET A 113 -2.36 -3.36 -3.91
C MET A 113 -2.33 -3.81 -5.39
N VAL A 114 -2.82 -2.99 -6.32
CA VAL A 114 -2.78 -3.28 -7.76
C VAL A 114 -1.34 -3.49 -8.23
N PHE A 115 -0.42 -2.62 -7.80
CA PHE A 115 1.00 -2.76 -8.09
C PHE A 115 1.54 -4.12 -7.63
N LEU A 116 1.26 -4.55 -6.41
CA LEU A 116 1.70 -5.85 -5.87
C LEU A 116 1.12 -7.03 -6.66
N PHE A 117 -0.15 -6.93 -7.07
CA PHE A 117 -0.79 -7.93 -7.93
C PHE A 117 -0.22 -7.95 -9.35
N GLU A 118 0.24 -6.83 -9.90
CA GLU A 118 0.93 -6.80 -11.20
C GLU A 118 2.37 -7.29 -11.12
N LEU A 119 3.07 -7.04 -10.01
CA LEU A 119 4.46 -7.42 -9.78
C LEU A 119 4.64 -8.95 -9.84
N GLY A 120 3.74 -9.71 -9.20
CA GLY A 120 3.82 -11.18 -9.14
C GLY A 120 3.85 -11.84 -10.53
N PRO A 121 2.82 -11.64 -11.37
CA PRO A 121 2.80 -12.07 -12.76
C PRO A 121 3.91 -11.41 -13.58
N GLY A 122 4.16 -10.11 -13.41
CA GLY A 122 5.17 -9.37 -14.17
C GLY A 122 6.58 -9.96 -14.07
N ILE A 123 7.01 -10.32 -12.86
CA ILE A 123 8.29 -11.00 -12.63
C ILE A 123 8.29 -12.40 -13.26
N ARG A 124 7.19 -13.15 -13.18
CA ARG A 124 7.09 -14.49 -13.79
C ARG A 124 7.14 -14.44 -15.32
N HIS A 125 6.53 -13.43 -15.93
CA HIS A 125 6.58 -13.23 -17.38
C HIS A 125 8.00 -12.89 -17.84
N ALA A 126 8.70 -12.01 -17.12
CA ALA A 126 10.09 -11.66 -17.42
C ALA A 126 11.05 -12.85 -17.30
N VAL A 127 10.80 -13.79 -16.37
CA VAL A 127 11.68 -14.94 -16.13
C VAL A 127 11.35 -16.16 -17.00
N LYS A 128 10.08 -16.39 -17.34
CA LYS A 128 9.65 -17.66 -17.99
C LYS A 128 9.01 -17.51 -19.37
N GLY A 129 8.78 -16.29 -19.87
CA GLY A 129 8.22 -16.04 -21.21
C GLY A 129 6.83 -16.64 -21.49
N SER A 130 6.18 -17.25 -20.50
CA SER A 130 4.94 -18.01 -20.66
C SER A 130 3.74 -17.21 -20.12
N PHE A 131 2.78 -16.93 -21.01
CA PHE A 131 1.50 -16.32 -20.66
C PHE A 131 0.51 -17.40 -20.22
N ARG A 132 0.24 -17.54 -18.91
CA ARG A 132 -0.88 -18.38 -18.42
C ARG A 132 -2.15 -17.53 -18.26
N SER A 133 -3.32 -18.09 -18.61
CA SER A 133 -4.61 -17.39 -18.50
C SER A 133 -4.90 -16.88 -17.09
N HIS A 134 -4.44 -17.61 -16.07
CA HIS A 134 -4.63 -17.27 -14.66
C HIS A 134 -3.99 -15.92 -14.26
N ASP A 135 -2.87 -15.54 -14.90
CA ASP A 135 -2.19 -14.26 -14.63
C ASP A 135 -2.94 -13.06 -15.24
N ARG A 136 -3.81 -13.28 -16.24
CA ARG A 136 -4.71 -12.22 -16.73
C ARG A 136 -5.89 -12.05 -15.79
N LEU A 137 -6.44 -13.15 -15.31
CA LEU A 137 -7.59 -13.13 -14.39
C LEU A 137 -7.25 -12.38 -13.10
N THR A 138 -6.08 -12.62 -12.50
CA THR A 138 -5.63 -11.89 -11.30
C THR A 138 -5.48 -10.39 -11.51
N ARG A 139 -5.03 -9.96 -12.69
CA ARG A 139 -4.95 -8.53 -13.03
C ARG A 139 -6.32 -7.88 -13.15
N TYR A 140 -7.28 -8.55 -13.80
CA TYR A 140 -8.66 -8.03 -13.89
C TYR A 140 -9.31 -7.92 -12.51
N TRP A 141 -9.11 -8.91 -11.63
CA TRP A 141 -9.60 -8.83 -10.25
C TRP A 141 -8.97 -7.69 -9.46
N ALA A 142 -7.66 -7.46 -9.61
CA ALA A 142 -6.98 -6.34 -8.94
C ALA A 142 -7.52 -4.97 -9.41
N LEU A 143 -7.74 -4.80 -10.72
CA LEU A 143 -8.33 -3.59 -11.28
C LEU A 143 -9.78 -3.39 -10.86
N PHE A 144 -10.59 -4.45 -10.86
CA PHE A 144 -11.96 -4.40 -10.38
C PHE A 144 -12.02 -3.98 -8.91
N LEU A 145 -11.21 -4.59 -8.05
CA LEU A 145 -11.10 -4.21 -6.63
C LEU A 145 -10.68 -2.74 -6.47
N PHE A 146 -9.74 -2.25 -7.28
CA PHE A 146 -9.35 -0.85 -7.27
C PHE A 146 -10.51 0.08 -7.60
N VAL A 147 -11.31 -0.23 -8.63
CA VAL A 147 -12.49 0.57 -8.99
C VAL A 147 -13.53 0.56 -7.87
N VAL A 148 -13.76 -0.59 -7.23
CA VAL A 148 -14.68 -0.69 -6.08
C VAL A 148 -14.20 0.18 -4.92
N VAL A 149 -12.92 0.07 -4.54
CA VAL A 149 -12.34 0.89 -3.45
C VAL A 149 -12.37 2.38 -3.82
N PHE A 150 -12.10 2.74 -5.08
CA PHE A 150 -12.19 4.12 -5.56
C PHE A 150 -13.61 4.68 -5.41
N ALA A 151 -14.63 3.95 -5.88
CA ALA A 151 -16.02 4.37 -5.76
C ALA A 151 -16.45 4.53 -4.29
N VAL A 152 -16.05 3.58 -3.44
CA VAL A 152 -16.32 3.62 -2.00
C VAL A 152 -15.63 4.81 -1.32
N ALA A 153 -14.38 5.10 -1.67
CA ALA A 153 -13.63 6.22 -1.09
C ALA A 153 -14.23 7.58 -1.50
N VAL A 154 -14.66 7.73 -2.76
CA VAL A 154 -15.38 8.92 -3.22
C VAL A 154 -16.74 9.07 -2.53
N ALA A 155 -17.49 7.97 -2.36
CA ALA A 155 -18.75 7.98 -1.63
C ALA A 155 -18.54 8.36 -0.15
N TYR A 156 -17.49 7.86 0.49
CA TYR A 156 -17.10 8.22 1.85
C TYR A 156 -16.80 9.73 1.96
N TYR A 157 -15.99 10.27 1.05
CA TYR A 157 -15.67 11.69 1.02
C TYR A 157 -16.95 12.54 0.88
N GLY A 158 -17.81 12.21 -0.09
CA GLY A 158 -19.08 12.91 -0.30
C GLY A 158 -20.00 12.87 0.92
N LEU A 159 -20.14 11.70 1.57
CA LEU A 159 -20.94 11.54 2.77
C LEU A 159 -20.40 12.33 3.96
N MET A 160 -19.07 12.38 4.15
CA MET A 160 -18.46 13.15 5.24
C MET A 160 -18.63 14.66 5.03
N VAL A 161 -18.49 15.12 3.78
CA VAL A 161 -18.74 16.53 3.43
C VAL A 161 -20.21 16.90 3.67
N ASP A 162 -21.14 16.10 3.16
CA ASP A 162 -22.58 16.30 3.36
C ASP A 162 -22.97 16.29 4.84
N LEU A 163 -22.39 15.37 5.62
CA LEU A 163 -22.64 15.28 7.05
C LEU A 163 -22.14 16.51 7.80
N ASN A 164 -20.95 17.02 7.42
CA ASN A 164 -20.36 18.20 8.04
C ASN A 164 -21.08 19.49 7.62
N GLU A 165 -21.51 19.63 6.36
CA GLU A 165 -22.19 20.85 5.89
C GLU A 165 -23.62 20.97 6.41
N ASN A 166 -24.37 19.87 6.49
CA ASN A 166 -25.80 19.89 6.79
C ASN A 166 -26.16 19.59 8.25
N TYR A 167 -25.26 18.96 9.02
CA TYR A 167 -25.60 18.46 10.37
C TYR A 167 -24.54 18.77 11.43
N SER A 168 -23.49 19.53 11.09
CA SER A 168 -22.51 19.98 12.08
C SER A 168 -22.73 21.43 12.48
N ASP A 169 -22.50 21.71 13.74
CA ASP A 169 -22.46 23.06 14.28
C ASP A 169 -21.23 23.82 13.78
N ARG A 170 -21.17 25.11 14.12
CA ARG A 170 -20.05 25.99 13.76
C ARG A 170 -18.67 25.47 14.20
N LEU A 171 -18.63 24.55 15.16
CA LEU A 171 -17.42 23.93 15.66
C LEU A 171 -17.10 22.57 15.00
N GLY A 172 -17.85 22.15 13.97
CA GLY A 172 -17.67 20.86 13.29
C GLY A 172 -18.11 19.65 14.13
N GLN A 173 -18.79 19.88 15.26
CA GLN A 173 -19.44 18.81 16.01
C GLN A 173 -20.81 18.55 15.40
N VAL A 174 -21.10 17.28 15.12
CA VAL A 174 -22.41 16.86 14.64
C VAL A 174 -23.42 17.06 15.76
N ASP A 175 -24.41 17.92 15.55
CA ASP A 175 -25.45 18.15 16.55
C ASP A 175 -26.51 17.05 16.47
N TRP A 176 -26.23 15.95 17.16
CA TRP A 176 -27.12 14.79 17.22
C TRP A 176 -28.48 15.10 17.88
N PHE A 177 -28.56 16.16 18.69
CA PHE A 177 -29.76 16.53 19.42
C PHE A 177 -30.72 17.33 18.54
N SER A 178 -30.22 18.29 17.76
CA SER A 178 -31.07 19.13 16.90
C SER A 178 -31.49 18.43 15.61
N TYR A 179 -30.65 17.54 15.06
CA TYR A 179 -30.92 16.90 13.76
C TYR A 179 -31.37 15.43 13.84
N GLY A 180 -31.43 14.86 15.05
CA GLY A 180 -32.10 13.58 15.32
C GLY A 180 -31.63 12.36 14.50
N GLY A 181 -32.58 11.47 14.17
CA GLY A 181 -32.31 10.13 13.61
C GLY A 181 -31.71 10.08 12.20
N GLU A 182 -31.79 11.17 11.43
CA GLU A 182 -31.23 11.21 10.06
C GLU A 182 -29.71 11.38 10.05
N ALA A 183 -29.18 12.27 10.90
CA ALA A 183 -27.74 12.41 11.12
C ALA A 183 -27.13 11.09 11.65
N GLN A 184 -27.83 10.42 12.58
CA GLN A 184 -27.44 9.10 13.09
C GLN A 184 -27.43 8.04 11.99
N LYS A 185 -28.43 8.03 11.09
CA LYS A 185 -28.48 7.13 9.94
C LYS A 185 -27.29 7.33 9.01
N LYS A 186 -26.98 8.58 8.63
CA LYS A 186 -25.83 8.89 7.77
C LYS A 186 -24.50 8.52 8.44
N SER A 187 -24.34 8.80 9.74
CA SER A 187 -23.17 8.39 10.51
C SER A 187 -22.99 6.88 10.57
N LYS A 188 -24.08 6.13 10.74
CA LYS A 188 -24.07 4.67 10.70
C LYS A 188 -23.62 4.18 9.31
N THR A 189 -24.16 4.75 8.24
CA THR A 189 -23.73 4.43 6.86
C THR A 189 -22.26 4.70 6.65
N VAL A 190 -21.74 5.84 7.13
CA VAL A 190 -20.30 6.16 7.07
C VAL A 190 -19.47 5.09 7.80
N ARG A 191 -19.88 4.70 9.01
CA ARG A 191 -19.19 3.68 9.80
C ARG A 191 -19.18 2.32 9.10
N GLU A 192 -20.32 1.92 8.54
CA GLU A 192 -20.44 0.69 7.75
C GLU A 192 -19.55 0.72 6.50
N LEU A 193 -19.48 1.87 5.82
CA LEU A 193 -18.65 2.06 4.63
C LEU A 193 -17.14 1.97 4.96
N VAL A 194 -16.70 2.58 6.07
CA VAL A 194 -15.32 2.48 6.56
C VAL A 194 -14.99 1.02 6.93
N ALA A 195 -15.88 0.36 7.66
CA ALA A 195 -15.70 -1.04 8.04
C ALA A 195 -15.61 -1.95 6.80
N ALA A 196 -16.49 -1.77 5.82
CA ALA A 196 -16.45 -2.51 4.56
C ALA A 196 -15.13 -2.31 3.81
N THR A 197 -14.65 -1.06 3.73
CA THR A 197 -13.36 -0.74 3.09
C THR A 197 -12.19 -1.43 3.79
N GLN A 198 -12.17 -1.41 5.12
CA GLN A 198 -11.15 -2.08 5.92
C GLN A 198 -11.17 -3.60 5.73
N ILE A 199 -12.36 -4.21 5.69
CA ILE A 199 -12.52 -5.65 5.44
C ILE A 199 -12.00 -6.02 4.05
N ILE A 200 -12.31 -5.23 3.02
CA ILE A 200 -11.83 -5.45 1.64
C ILE A 200 -10.31 -5.35 1.57
N LEU A 201 -9.73 -4.30 2.17
CA LEU A 201 -8.28 -4.11 2.21
C LEU A 201 -7.57 -5.22 3.00
N PHE A 202 -8.16 -5.67 4.10
CA PHE A 202 -7.66 -6.79 4.89
C PHE A 202 -7.69 -8.11 4.11
N ALA A 203 -8.81 -8.43 3.46
CA ALA A 203 -8.93 -9.61 2.60
C ALA A 203 -7.92 -9.57 1.44
N ALA A 204 -7.72 -8.41 0.85
CA ALA A 204 -6.70 -8.22 -0.19
C ALA A 204 -5.27 -8.42 0.34
N ALA A 205 -4.95 -7.91 1.54
CA ALA A 205 -3.67 -8.12 2.19
C ALA A 205 -3.39 -9.61 2.45
N LEU A 206 -4.41 -10.37 2.91
CA LEU A 206 -4.32 -11.81 3.08
C LEU A 206 -4.07 -12.54 1.75
N MET A 207 -4.73 -12.13 0.66
CA MET A 207 -4.48 -12.70 -0.67
C MET A 207 -3.04 -12.44 -1.14
N ILE A 208 -2.52 -11.23 -0.94
CA ILE A 208 -1.13 -10.88 -1.29
C ILE A 208 -0.15 -11.71 -0.45
N MET A 209 -0.38 -11.81 0.86
CA MET A 209 0.45 -12.63 1.75
C MET A 209 0.41 -14.10 1.36
N GLY A 210 -0.77 -14.65 1.06
CA GLY A 210 -0.93 -16.03 0.57
C GLY A 210 -0.19 -16.28 -0.73
N LEU A 211 -0.25 -15.34 -1.69
CA LEU A 211 0.52 -15.41 -2.94
C LEU A 211 2.03 -15.35 -2.67
N ALA A 212 2.49 -14.50 -1.75
CA ALA A 212 3.89 -14.41 -1.36
C ALA A 212 4.39 -15.74 -0.76
N VAL A 213 3.67 -16.29 0.22
CA VAL A 213 3.98 -17.58 0.86
C VAL A 213 3.97 -18.71 -0.18
N TRP A 214 2.96 -18.77 -1.05
CA TRP A 214 2.88 -19.77 -2.11
C TRP A 214 4.08 -19.69 -3.07
N THR A 215 4.45 -18.48 -3.50
CA THR A 215 5.63 -18.30 -4.37
C THR A 215 6.92 -18.74 -3.70
N TRP A 216 7.05 -18.47 -2.40
CA TRP A 216 8.21 -18.86 -1.60
C TRP A 216 8.31 -20.38 -1.41
N LEU A 217 7.21 -21.05 -1.04
CA LEU A 217 7.15 -22.51 -0.93
C LEU A 217 7.48 -23.21 -2.25
N ARG A 218 6.97 -22.68 -3.36
CA ARG A 218 7.24 -23.24 -4.69
C ARG A 218 8.70 -23.06 -5.11
N ARG A 219 9.34 -21.93 -4.77
CA ARG A 219 10.78 -21.73 -4.98
C ARG A 219 11.59 -22.76 -4.20
N ARG A 220 11.28 -22.99 -2.91
CA ARG A 220 11.95 -24.03 -2.10
C ARG A 220 11.81 -25.42 -2.71
N ARG A 221 10.60 -25.83 -3.14
CA ARG A 221 10.42 -27.12 -3.83
C ARG A 221 11.24 -27.23 -5.12
N SER A 222 11.36 -26.15 -5.90
CA SER A 222 12.19 -26.17 -7.11
C SER A 222 13.68 -26.19 -6.84
N ILE A 223 14.16 -25.54 -5.77
CA ILE A 223 15.58 -25.56 -5.39
C ILE A 223 15.96 -26.98 -4.92
N VAL A 224 15.13 -27.60 -4.09
CA VAL A 224 15.34 -28.99 -3.67
C VAL A 224 15.29 -29.93 -4.87
N SER A 225 14.32 -29.79 -5.79
CA SER A 225 14.30 -30.64 -6.99
C SER A 225 15.47 -30.38 -7.93
N THR A 226 16.01 -29.15 -8.01
CA THR A 226 17.15 -28.83 -8.87
C THR A 226 18.46 -29.35 -8.28
N VAL A 227 18.64 -29.27 -6.96
CA VAL A 227 19.78 -29.86 -6.24
C VAL A 227 19.72 -31.40 -6.25
N SER A 228 18.52 -31.99 -6.14
CA SER A 228 18.32 -33.43 -6.27
C SER A 228 18.47 -33.94 -7.71
N PHE A 229 18.31 -33.10 -8.74
CA PHE A 229 18.53 -33.48 -10.14
C PHE A 229 19.98 -33.27 -10.61
N SER A 230 20.74 -32.40 -9.94
CA SER A 230 22.17 -32.19 -10.23
C SER A 230 23.09 -33.18 -9.51
N PHE A 231 22.68 -33.79 -8.39
CA PHE A 231 23.49 -34.81 -7.71
C PHE A 231 23.66 -36.14 -8.49
N PRO A 232 22.64 -36.73 -9.13
CA PRO A 232 22.82 -37.97 -9.88
C PRO A 232 23.47 -37.78 -11.26
N ARG A 233 23.49 -36.56 -11.83
CA ARG A 233 24.21 -36.28 -13.09
C ARG A 233 25.71 -36.05 -12.90
N ALA A 234 26.14 -35.54 -11.75
CA ALA A 234 27.57 -35.43 -11.43
C ALA A 234 28.18 -36.81 -11.11
N ALA A 235 27.44 -37.69 -10.44
CA ALA A 235 27.89 -39.05 -10.14
C ALA A 235 28.07 -39.91 -11.41
N GLY A 236 27.16 -39.80 -12.40
CA GLY A 236 27.28 -40.54 -13.66
C GLY A 236 28.37 -40.06 -14.62
N LEU A 237 28.83 -38.81 -14.49
CA LEU A 237 29.93 -38.27 -15.31
C LEU A 237 31.32 -38.60 -14.75
N CYS A 238 31.43 -38.89 -13.44
CA CYS A 238 32.68 -39.36 -12.85
C CYS A 238 33.00 -40.83 -13.19
N ASP A 239 31.99 -41.70 -13.35
CA ASP A 239 32.23 -43.10 -13.76
C ASP A 239 32.63 -43.23 -15.23
N VAL A 240 32.07 -42.41 -16.14
CA VAL A 240 32.45 -42.44 -17.57
C VAL A 240 33.86 -41.88 -17.80
N ALA A 241 34.31 -40.92 -16.98
CA ALA A 241 35.68 -40.42 -17.03
C ALA A 241 36.71 -41.41 -16.47
N ALA A 242 36.32 -42.25 -15.49
CA ALA A 242 37.18 -43.30 -14.95
C ALA A 242 37.38 -44.47 -15.94
N ASP A 243 36.35 -44.84 -16.70
CA ASP A 243 36.44 -45.92 -17.70
C ASP A 243 37.14 -45.52 -19.01
N CYS A 244 37.04 -44.25 -19.44
CA CYS A 244 37.80 -43.76 -20.58
C CYS A 244 39.33 -43.68 -20.31
N GLY A 245 39.74 -43.63 -19.04
CA GLY A 245 41.16 -43.67 -18.65
C GLY A 245 41.81 -45.05 -18.72
N ARG A 246 41.04 -46.14 -18.59
CA ARG A 246 41.54 -47.53 -18.70
C ARG A 246 41.70 -47.99 -20.15
N LEU A 247 40.80 -47.58 -21.05
CA LEU A 247 40.87 -47.98 -22.47
C LEU A 247 42.05 -47.36 -23.24
N ARG A 248 42.55 -46.18 -22.84
CA ARG A 248 43.75 -45.59 -23.47
C ARG A 248 45.07 -46.26 -23.09
N ARG A 249 45.14 -46.99 -21.97
CA ARG A 249 46.35 -47.72 -21.57
C ARG A 249 46.51 -49.09 -22.25
N CYS A 250 45.43 -49.71 -22.72
CA CYS A 250 45.51 -50.99 -23.44
C CYS A 250 45.93 -50.86 -24.91
N ILE A 251 45.77 -49.68 -25.54
CA ILE A 251 46.12 -49.48 -26.96
C ILE A 251 47.63 -49.18 -27.12
N TRP A 252 48.31 -48.69 -26.08
CA TRP A 252 49.72 -48.33 -26.16
C TRP A 252 50.70 -49.49 -25.89
N LEU A 253 50.25 -50.59 -25.29
CA LEU A 253 51.08 -51.77 -25.00
C LEU A 253 51.06 -52.85 -26.11
N ARG A 254 50.45 -52.56 -27.27
CA ARG A 254 50.40 -53.48 -28.42
C ARG A 254 51.22 -53.00 -29.63
N ARG A 255 52.06 -51.97 -29.45
CA ARG A 255 52.91 -51.38 -30.50
C ARG A 255 54.37 -51.13 -30.08
N SER A 256 54.84 -51.83 -29.06
CA SER A 256 56.27 -51.95 -28.73
C SER A 256 56.67 -53.40 -28.72
#